data_AF-A0A8J3PJZ6-F1
#
_entry.id   AF-A0A8J3PJZ6-F1
#
_cell.length_a   1.000
_cell.length_b   1.000
_cell.length_c   1.000
_cell.angle_alpha   90.00
_cell.angle_beta   90.00
_cell.angle_gamma   90.00
#
_symmetry.space_group_name_H-M   'P 1'
#
loop_
_entity.id
_entity.type
_entity.pdbx_description
1 polymer ?
#
loop_
_entity_poly.entity_id
_entity_poly.type
_entity_poly.pdbx_seq_one_letter_code
_entity_poly.pdbx_strand_id
1 'polypeptide(L)'
;MSSTAVPVAPAIDEALAGLALQTRRLRIAAWAVGGAGLLVTALIAGIRDDTAWVWRSVAAIMALGVFFGYAIAVRPLRRWRRPQLLLPSAATSGFVTAAAPVSHAPTALLLAVAGFALGSGAVWTALAVALLAAVVSLRPQQLAVTPSALRVRRIMTRSVPWAQLEDLRVTTSGGCDVLTLVVDRPGRPPGSVRIALAALDVDPAYLLHLSRHYRAVPQDRTAIGAPAELDRRRAAYLAVAAAGPSALEPDAAPAPAAGLIEQLADVIDPGADPGPLPAAAAS
;
A
#
# COMPACT_ATOMS: atom_id res chain seq x y z
N MET A 1 -7.83 -41.05 -25.46
CA MET A 1 -7.46 -39.62 -25.46
C MET A 1 -6.72 -39.33 -24.17
N SER A 2 -5.38 -39.46 -24.20
CA SER A 2 -4.53 -39.22 -23.03
C SER A 2 -4.28 -37.72 -22.90
N SER A 3 -4.92 -37.10 -21.93
CA SER A 3 -4.62 -35.72 -21.51
C SER A 3 -3.25 -35.74 -20.84
N THR A 4 -2.22 -35.27 -21.56
CA THR A 4 -0.91 -35.01 -21.00
C THR A 4 -1.02 -33.82 -20.04
N ALA A 5 -1.25 -34.11 -18.76
CA ALA A 5 -1.07 -33.15 -17.68
C ALA A 5 0.42 -32.77 -17.61
N VAL A 6 0.78 -31.70 -18.32
CA VAL A 6 2.10 -31.08 -18.19
C VAL A 6 2.21 -30.59 -16.73
N PRO A 7 3.27 -30.95 -15.99
CA PRO A 7 3.43 -30.46 -14.63
C PRO A 7 3.81 -28.98 -14.70
N VAL A 8 2.81 -28.11 -14.50
CA VAL A 8 2.97 -26.63 -14.41
C VAL A 8 3.52 -26.20 -13.05
N ALA A 9 3.61 -27.13 -12.08
CA ALA A 9 4.06 -26.88 -10.71
C ALA A 9 5.46 -26.23 -10.57
N PRO A 10 6.54 -26.66 -11.26
CA PRO A 10 7.88 -26.10 -11.01
C PRO A 10 8.03 -24.64 -11.48
N ALA A 11 7.29 -24.23 -12.52
CA ALA A 11 7.37 -22.87 -13.06
C ALA A 11 6.79 -21.82 -12.09
N ILE A 12 5.85 -22.23 -11.23
CA ILE A 12 5.23 -21.34 -10.24
C ILE A 12 6.19 -21.11 -9.08
N ASP A 13 6.84 -22.17 -8.59
CA ASP A 13 7.81 -22.06 -7.49
C ASP A 13 9.03 -21.21 -7.90
N GLU A 14 9.50 -21.34 -9.14
CA GLU A 14 10.57 -20.49 -9.67
C GLU A 14 10.13 -19.02 -9.82
N ALA A 15 8.89 -18.76 -10.27
CA ALA A 15 8.36 -17.41 -10.36
C ALA A 15 8.17 -16.77 -8.98
N LEU A 16 7.63 -17.52 -8.00
CA LEU A 16 7.47 -17.07 -6.62
C LEU A 16 8.83 -16.83 -5.94
N ALA A 17 9.80 -17.72 -6.17
CA ALA A 17 11.18 -17.55 -5.70
C ALA A 17 11.80 -16.29 -6.32
N GLY A 18 11.63 -16.08 -7.63
CA GLY A 18 12.11 -14.88 -8.33
C GLY A 18 11.51 -13.58 -7.80
N LEU A 19 10.24 -13.60 -7.41
CA LEU A 19 9.54 -12.44 -6.82
C LEU A 19 9.96 -12.15 -5.39
N ALA A 20 10.10 -13.18 -4.56
CA ALA A 20 10.66 -13.06 -3.22
C ALA A 20 12.10 -12.51 -3.30
N LEU A 21 12.89 -12.96 -4.29
CA LEU A 21 14.25 -12.47 -4.52
C LEU A 21 14.25 -11.02 -5.02
N GLN A 22 13.35 -10.62 -5.92
CA GLN A 22 13.25 -9.25 -6.40
C GLN A 22 12.77 -8.27 -5.33
N THR A 23 11.75 -8.62 -4.56
CA THR A 23 11.26 -7.78 -3.45
C THR A 23 12.32 -7.66 -2.36
N ARG A 24 13.03 -8.75 -2.04
CA ARG A 24 14.20 -8.73 -1.15
C ARG A 24 15.32 -7.85 -1.72
N ARG A 25 15.63 -7.94 -3.02
CA ARG A 25 16.63 -7.09 -3.70
C ARG A 25 16.23 -5.61 -3.69
N LEU A 26 14.96 -5.28 -3.91
CA LEU A 26 14.48 -3.89 -3.86
C LEU A 26 14.53 -3.32 -2.45
N ARG A 27 14.17 -4.12 -1.44
CA ARG A 27 14.32 -3.75 -0.04
C ARG A 27 15.80 -3.55 0.32
N ILE A 28 16.66 -4.48 -0.07
CA ILE A 28 18.11 -4.37 0.13
C ILE A 28 18.65 -3.13 -0.59
N ALA A 29 18.22 -2.86 -1.83
CA ALA A 29 18.65 -1.69 -2.59
C ALA A 29 18.21 -0.39 -1.91
N ALA A 30 16.97 -0.31 -1.43
CA ALA A 30 16.48 0.85 -0.68
C ALA A 30 17.30 1.09 0.61
N TRP A 31 17.62 0.03 1.34
CA TRP A 31 18.46 0.11 2.54
C TRP A 31 19.93 0.40 2.24
N ALA A 32 20.49 -0.16 1.17
CA ALA A 32 21.87 0.06 0.76
C ALA A 32 22.04 1.51 0.27
N VAL A 33 21.13 2.00 -0.55
CA VAL A 33 21.14 3.37 -1.07
C VAL A 33 20.88 4.39 0.06
N GLY A 34 19.86 4.16 0.89
CA GLY A 34 19.56 5.03 2.03
C GLY A 34 20.65 4.98 3.12
N GLY A 35 21.18 3.80 3.42
CA GLY A 35 22.26 3.60 4.38
C GLY A 35 23.59 4.19 3.93
N ALA A 36 23.93 4.05 2.64
CA ALA A 36 25.10 4.72 2.05
C ALA A 36 24.95 6.24 2.12
N GLY A 37 23.77 6.79 1.81
CA GLY A 37 23.49 8.22 1.98
C GLY A 37 23.66 8.70 3.42
N LEU A 38 23.18 7.92 4.39
CA LEU A 38 23.36 8.20 5.83
C LEU A 38 24.84 8.18 6.24
N LEU A 39 25.61 7.18 5.81
CA LEU A 39 27.04 7.07 6.11
C LEU A 39 27.85 8.22 5.51
N VAL A 40 27.60 8.56 4.25
CA VAL A 40 28.24 9.72 3.59
C VAL A 40 27.92 11.00 4.34
N THR A 41 26.66 11.18 4.76
CA THR A 41 26.23 12.35 5.53
C THR A 41 26.88 12.40 6.92
N ALA A 42 27.00 11.26 7.60
CA ALA A 42 27.67 11.15 8.90
C ALA A 42 29.16 11.50 8.80
N LEU A 43 29.84 11.00 7.77
CA LEU A 43 31.27 11.25 7.52
C LEU A 43 31.52 12.74 7.30
N ILE A 44 30.65 13.38 6.49
CA ILE A 44 30.71 14.81 6.18
C ILE A 44 30.41 15.67 7.42
N ALA A 45 29.46 15.27 8.26
CA ALA A 45 29.10 16.00 9.48
C ALA A 45 30.20 15.99 10.56
N GLY A 46 31.13 15.03 10.49
CA GLY A 46 32.28 14.93 11.40
C GLY A 46 33.40 15.93 11.12
N ILE A 47 33.37 16.63 9.98
CA ILE A 47 34.38 17.62 9.60
C ILE A 47 34.14 18.91 10.40
N ARG A 48 34.94 19.13 11.44
CA ARG A 48 34.91 20.34 12.28
C ARG A 48 35.83 21.41 11.68
N ASP A 49 35.27 22.30 10.87
CA ASP A 49 35.93 23.54 10.42
C ASP A 49 34.88 24.62 10.08
N ASP A 50 35.33 25.87 9.90
CA ASP A 50 34.52 27.05 9.51
C ASP A 50 33.65 26.85 8.25
N THR A 51 33.84 25.75 7.52
CA THR A 51 33.03 25.35 6.36
C THR A 51 31.82 24.46 6.70
N ALA A 52 31.46 24.31 7.98
CA ALA A 52 30.35 23.47 8.45
C ALA A 52 29.01 23.73 7.73
N TRP A 53 28.72 24.97 7.31
CA TRP A 53 27.51 25.29 6.54
C TRP A 53 27.53 24.70 5.13
N VAL A 54 28.70 24.71 4.45
CA VAL A 54 28.86 24.14 3.10
C VAL A 54 28.60 22.64 3.15
N TRP A 55 29.18 21.96 4.14
CA TRP A 55 29.02 20.52 4.33
C TRP A 55 27.58 20.11 4.69
N ARG A 56 26.85 20.93 5.45
CA ARG A 56 25.41 20.74 5.70
C ARG A 56 24.58 20.84 4.40
N SER A 57 24.89 21.80 3.54
CA SER A 57 24.23 21.95 2.25
C SER A 57 24.52 20.77 1.32
N VAL A 58 25.77 20.29 1.27
CA VAL A 58 26.15 19.10 0.48
C VAL A 58 25.40 17.86 0.98
N ALA A 59 25.32 17.65 2.29
CA ALA A 59 24.55 16.56 2.87
C ALA A 59 23.06 16.63 2.51
N ALA A 60 22.45 17.82 2.59
CA ALA A 60 21.05 18.02 2.21
C ALA A 60 20.80 17.71 0.72
N ILE A 61 21.69 18.18 -0.16
CA ILE A 61 21.63 17.92 -1.60
C ILE A 61 21.78 16.43 -1.89
N MET A 62 22.72 15.74 -1.24
CA MET A 62 22.93 14.30 -1.40
C MET A 62 21.74 13.48 -0.92
N ALA A 63 21.15 13.82 0.23
CA ALA A 63 19.95 13.15 0.75
C ALA A 63 18.77 13.29 -0.22
N LEU A 64 18.57 14.49 -0.77
CA LEU A 64 17.55 14.76 -1.76
C LEU A 64 17.82 14.03 -3.08
N GLY A 65 19.07 14.03 -3.54
CA GLY A 65 19.53 13.33 -4.74
C GLY A 65 19.31 11.82 -4.64
N VAL A 66 19.58 11.22 -3.48
CA VAL A 66 19.32 9.80 -3.20
C VAL A 66 17.81 9.49 -3.30
N PHE A 67 16.95 10.32 -2.73
CA PHE A 67 15.51 10.15 -2.81
C PHE A 67 14.99 10.24 -4.26
N PHE A 68 15.40 11.28 -5.00
CA PHE A 68 15.01 11.43 -6.41
C PHE A 68 15.59 10.32 -7.28
N GLY A 69 16.83 9.91 -7.05
CA GLY A 69 17.47 8.78 -7.72
C GLY A 69 16.67 7.50 -7.52
N TYR A 70 16.22 7.22 -6.29
CA TYR A 70 15.33 6.09 -6.01
C TYR A 70 13.99 6.22 -6.74
N ALA A 71 13.33 7.38 -6.68
CA ALA A 71 12.04 7.61 -7.34
C ALA A 71 12.13 7.44 -8.88
N ILE A 72 13.23 7.90 -9.48
CA ILE A 72 13.52 7.76 -10.90
C ILE A 72 13.83 6.30 -11.25
N ALA A 73 14.62 5.59 -10.43
CA ALA A 73 14.95 4.18 -10.64
C ALA A 73 13.71 3.26 -10.51
N VAL A 74 12.75 3.60 -9.66
CA VAL A 74 11.51 2.83 -9.48
C VAL A 74 10.51 3.04 -10.62
N ARG A 75 10.52 4.19 -11.28
CA ARG A 75 9.61 4.50 -12.40
C ARG A 75 9.65 3.48 -13.56
N PRO A 76 10.81 3.12 -14.13
CA PRO A 76 10.85 2.12 -15.19
C PRO A 76 10.42 0.75 -14.66
N LEU A 77 10.79 0.38 -13.43
CA LEU A 77 10.32 -0.87 -12.83
C LEU A 77 8.79 -0.95 -12.75
N ARG A 78 8.10 0.19 -12.54
CA ARG A 78 6.64 0.27 -12.59
C ARG A 78 6.08 0.04 -14.01
N ARG A 79 6.76 0.52 -15.05
CA ARG A 79 6.33 0.32 -16.45
C ARG A 79 6.61 -1.08 -16.97
N TRP A 80 7.66 -1.73 -16.47
CA TRP A 80 8.13 -3.02 -16.98
C TRP A 80 7.57 -4.20 -16.20
N ARG A 81 7.00 -3.97 -15.00
CA ARG A 81 6.26 -5.01 -14.29
C ARG A 81 4.96 -5.29 -15.03
N ARG A 82 4.91 -6.48 -15.63
CA ARG A 82 3.65 -7.15 -15.98
C ARG A 82 2.75 -7.21 -14.74
N PRO A 83 1.41 -7.15 -14.88
CA PRO A 83 0.49 -7.20 -13.75
C PRO A 83 0.77 -8.45 -12.93
N GLN A 84 1.43 -8.28 -11.79
CA GLN A 84 1.72 -9.39 -10.90
C GLN A 84 0.45 -9.73 -10.17
N LEU A 85 0.13 -11.01 -10.22
CA LEU A 85 -1.10 -11.56 -9.68
C LEU A 85 -0.82 -12.05 -8.26
N LEU A 86 -1.86 -12.03 -7.42
CA LEU A 86 -1.82 -12.42 -6.02
C LEU A 86 -0.99 -13.69 -5.79
N LEU A 87 -0.29 -13.75 -4.66
CA LEU A 87 0.56 -14.89 -4.30
C LEU A 87 -0.21 -15.81 -3.34
N PRO A 88 -0.14 -17.14 -3.49
CA PRO A 88 -0.62 -18.04 -2.45
C PRO A 88 0.22 -17.85 -1.18
N SER A 89 -0.43 -17.70 -0.04
CA SER A 89 0.22 -17.53 1.25
C SER A 89 0.11 -18.79 2.08
N ALA A 90 1.24 -19.44 2.33
CA ALA A 90 1.35 -20.59 3.20
C ALA A 90 0.94 -20.27 4.66
N ALA A 91 1.09 -19.02 5.09
CA ALA A 91 0.85 -18.61 6.47
C ALA A 91 -0.61 -18.22 6.79
N THR A 92 -1.41 -17.85 5.78
CA THR A 92 -2.73 -17.23 6.02
C THR A 92 -3.89 -17.94 5.33
N SER A 93 -3.69 -19.18 4.86
CA SER A 93 -4.70 -19.96 4.12
C SER A 93 -5.48 -19.09 3.13
N GLY A 94 -4.75 -18.38 2.27
CA GLY A 94 -5.36 -17.42 1.34
C GLY A 94 -4.38 -16.79 0.38
N PHE A 95 -4.86 -15.81 -0.39
CA PHE A 95 -4.06 -15.08 -1.38
C PHE A 95 -3.59 -13.74 -0.81
N VAL A 96 -2.35 -13.36 -1.03
CA VAL A 96 -1.77 -12.12 -0.49
C VAL A 96 -1.18 -11.28 -1.62
N THR A 97 -1.43 -9.97 -1.59
CA THR A 97 -0.77 -9.03 -2.49
C THR A 97 0.68 -8.81 -2.07
N ALA A 98 1.59 -8.77 -3.04
CA ALA A 98 2.93 -8.28 -2.81
C ALA A 98 2.89 -6.76 -2.58
N ALA A 99 3.83 -6.27 -1.77
CA ALA A 99 4.00 -4.84 -1.57
C ALA A 99 4.60 -4.23 -2.85
N ALA A 100 3.97 -3.18 -3.38
CA ALA A 100 4.52 -2.47 -4.53
C ALA A 100 5.85 -1.80 -4.15
N PRO A 101 6.80 -1.61 -5.10
CA PRO A 101 8.02 -0.85 -4.84
C PRO A 101 7.73 0.57 -4.28
N VAL A 102 6.61 1.17 -4.72
CA VAL A 102 6.14 2.48 -4.26
C VAL A 102 5.82 2.50 -2.76
N SER A 103 5.48 1.35 -2.16
CA SER A 103 5.25 1.24 -0.72
C SER A 103 6.51 1.54 0.12
N HIS A 104 7.70 1.50 -0.50
CA HIS A 104 8.97 1.82 0.14
C HIS A 104 9.41 3.28 -0.06
N ALA A 105 8.70 4.06 -0.87
CA ALA A 105 8.95 5.50 -1.01
C ALA A 105 8.93 6.27 0.34
N PRO A 106 7.98 6.04 1.28
CA PRO A 106 8.03 6.70 2.58
C PRO A 106 9.26 6.29 3.40
N THR A 107 9.73 5.04 3.30
CA THR A 107 10.97 4.60 3.94
C THR A 107 12.17 5.37 3.38
N ALA A 108 12.28 5.48 2.06
CA ALA A 108 13.36 6.24 1.42
C ALA A 108 13.33 7.72 1.84
N LEU A 109 12.14 8.33 1.90
CA LEU A 109 11.96 9.70 2.37
C LEU A 109 12.41 9.87 3.83
N LEU A 110 11.99 8.97 4.72
CA LEU A 110 12.38 9.03 6.13
C LEU A 110 13.89 8.85 6.30
N LEU A 111 14.53 7.97 5.53
CA LEU A 111 16.00 7.83 5.56
C LEU A 111 16.71 9.09 5.06
N ALA A 112 16.16 9.78 4.05
CA ALA A 112 16.68 11.08 3.60
C ALA A 112 16.54 12.15 4.69
N VAL A 113 15.39 12.23 5.37
CA VAL A 113 15.16 13.14 6.51
C VAL A 113 16.10 12.83 7.67
N ALA A 114 16.32 11.54 7.97
CA ALA A 114 17.28 11.12 8.99
C ALA A 114 18.71 11.55 8.63
N GLY A 115 19.11 11.39 7.37
CA GLY A 115 20.38 11.89 6.86
C GLY A 115 20.52 13.41 7.05
N PHE A 116 19.51 14.17 6.65
CA PHE A 116 19.50 15.64 6.85
C PHE A 116 19.64 16.03 8.32
N ALA A 117 18.84 15.43 9.21
CA ALA A 117 18.91 15.70 10.65
C ALA A 117 20.29 15.35 11.23
N LEU A 118 20.92 14.29 10.74
CA LEU A 118 22.27 13.92 11.16
C LEU A 118 23.28 14.97 10.70
N GLY A 119 23.17 15.43 9.45
CA GLY A 119 24.00 16.50 8.88
C GLY A 119 23.89 17.82 9.63
N SER A 120 22.70 18.16 10.15
CA SER A 120 22.48 19.35 10.96
C SER A 120 22.95 19.22 12.42
N GLY A 121 23.51 18.07 12.81
CA GLY A 121 23.95 17.78 14.18
C GLY A 121 22.82 17.32 15.13
N ALA A 122 21.61 17.12 14.63
CA ALA A 122 20.46 16.66 15.40
C ALA A 122 20.44 15.12 15.50
N VAL A 123 21.46 14.55 16.14
CA VAL A 123 21.72 13.10 16.18
C VAL A 123 20.54 12.30 16.72
N TRP A 124 19.90 12.75 17.81
CA TRP A 124 18.74 12.08 18.39
C TRP A 124 17.52 12.09 17.48
N THR A 125 17.29 13.21 16.77
CA THR A 125 16.24 13.32 15.76
C THR A 125 16.51 12.38 14.60
N ALA A 126 17.76 12.33 14.11
CA ALA A 126 18.17 11.41 13.05
C ALA A 126 17.91 9.95 13.44
N LEU A 127 18.29 9.55 14.65
CA LEU A 127 18.06 8.21 15.17
C LEU A 127 16.57 7.88 15.26
N ALA A 128 15.75 8.79 15.81
CA ALA A 128 14.30 8.59 15.91
C ALA A 128 13.65 8.42 14.53
N VAL A 129 14.04 9.23 13.55
CA VAL A 129 13.54 9.14 12.17
C VAL A 129 14.01 7.85 11.48
N ALA A 130 15.25 7.42 11.69
CA ALA A 130 15.76 6.17 11.14
C ALA A 130 15.04 4.95 11.72
N LEU A 131 14.76 4.94 13.03
CA LEU A 131 13.94 3.91 13.68
C LEU A 131 12.51 3.91 13.13
N LEU A 132 11.91 5.09 12.92
CA LEU A 132 10.61 5.21 12.28
C LEU A 132 10.63 4.64 10.85
N ALA A 133 11.68 4.92 10.07
CA ALA A 133 11.87 4.34 8.74
C ALA A 133 11.91 2.81 8.78
N ALA A 134 12.61 2.24 9.78
CA ALA A 134 12.67 0.80 10.00
C ALA A 134 11.28 0.20 10.30
N VAL A 135 10.52 0.81 11.21
CA VAL A 135 9.15 0.38 11.56
C VAL A 135 8.24 0.41 10.33
N VAL A 136 8.29 1.49 9.54
CA VAL A 136 7.51 1.62 8.29
C VAL A 136 7.93 0.56 7.27
N SER A 137 9.24 0.30 7.11
CA SER A 137 9.76 -0.72 6.19
C SER A 137 9.36 -2.15 6.57
N LEU A 138 9.15 -2.42 7.86
CA LEU A 138 8.78 -3.75 8.37
C LEU A 138 7.28 -4.04 8.24
N ARG A 139 6.45 -3.02 7.99
CA ARG A 139 5.00 -3.15 7.89
C ARG A 139 4.49 -2.69 6.51
N PRO A 140 4.89 -3.36 5.43
CA PRO A 140 4.35 -3.04 4.11
C PRO A 140 2.83 -3.24 4.11
N GLN A 141 2.14 -2.40 3.35
CA GLN A 141 0.72 -2.56 3.12
C GLN A 141 0.49 -3.83 2.31
N GLN A 142 -0.37 -4.72 2.80
CA GLN A 142 -0.72 -5.99 2.17
C GLN A 142 -2.23 -6.20 2.27
N LEU A 143 -2.81 -6.78 1.23
CA LEU A 143 -4.18 -7.24 1.22
C LEU A 143 -4.15 -8.76 1.14
N ALA A 144 -4.76 -9.42 2.13
CA ALA A 144 -4.92 -10.85 2.16
C ALA A 144 -6.41 -11.19 1.94
N VAL A 145 -6.67 -11.98 0.90
CA VAL A 145 -7.98 -12.55 0.58
C VAL A 145 -8.03 -13.93 1.22
N THR A 146 -8.85 -14.12 2.24
CA THR A 146 -9.00 -15.40 2.94
C THR A 146 -10.42 -15.95 2.80
N PRO A 147 -10.67 -17.24 3.10
CA PRO A 147 -12.01 -17.82 3.07
C PRO A 147 -13.04 -17.06 3.93
N SER A 148 -12.60 -16.49 5.04
CA SER A 148 -13.46 -15.82 6.02
C SER A 148 -13.59 -14.32 5.82
N ALA A 149 -12.56 -13.64 5.28
CA ALA A 149 -12.54 -12.18 5.21
C ALA A 149 -11.54 -11.63 4.17
N LEU A 150 -11.72 -10.35 3.85
CA LEU A 150 -10.66 -9.50 3.29
C LEU A 150 -9.88 -8.85 4.43
N ARG A 151 -8.59 -9.13 4.54
CA ARG A 151 -7.71 -8.58 5.56
C ARG A 151 -6.76 -7.55 4.95
N VAL A 152 -6.87 -6.31 5.41
CA VAL A 152 -5.96 -5.23 5.06
C VAL A 152 -4.95 -5.09 6.17
N ARG A 153 -3.69 -5.43 5.90
CA ARG A 153 -2.57 -5.23 6.81
C ARG A 153 -1.85 -3.94 6.43
N ARG A 154 -1.81 -2.98 7.36
CA ARG A 154 -0.98 -1.77 7.25
C ARG A 154 -0.20 -1.63 8.56
N ILE A 155 -0.43 -0.56 9.32
CA ILE A 155 0.05 -0.42 10.70
C ILE A 155 -0.79 -1.31 11.63
N MET A 156 -2.12 -1.25 11.46
CA MET A 156 -3.09 -2.11 12.10
C MET A 156 -3.74 -3.02 11.05
N THR A 157 -4.05 -4.25 11.46
CA THR A 157 -4.78 -5.20 10.62
C THR A 157 -6.26 -4.93 10.74
N ARG A 158 -6.93 -4.64 9.62
CA ARG A 158 -8.39 -4.54 9.54
C ARG A 158 -8.92 -5.75 8.78
N SER A 159 -9.86 -6.47 9.37
CA SER A 159 -10.53 -7.61 8.75
C SER A 159 -11.96 -7.20 8.39
N VAL A 160 -12.35 -7.43 7.15
CA VAL A 160 -13.70 -7.20 6.63
C VAL A 160 -14.28 -8.57 6.26
N PRO A 161 -15.16 -9.15 7.10
CA PRO A 161 -15.84 -10.40 6.78
C PRO A 161 -16.63 -10.28 5.48
N TRP A 162 -16.66 -11.35 4.68
CA TRP A 162 -17.42 -11.37 3.43
C TRP A 162 -18.91 -11.07 3.61
N ALA A 163 -19.49 -11.49 4.75
CA ALA A 163 -20.89 -11.24 5.08
C ALA A 163 -21.20 -9.75 5.36
N GLN A 164 -20.18 -8.96 5.73
CA GLN A 164 -20.33 -7.53 6.01
C GLN A 164 -20.00 -6.67 4.79
N LEU A 165 -19.56 -7.28 3.68
CA LEU A 165 -19.11 -6.55 2.51
C LEU A 165 -20.30 -6.28 1.58
N GLU A 166 -20.78 -5.04 1.62
CA GLU A 166 -21.95 -4.58 0.88
C GLU A 166 -21.61 -4.09 -0.53
N ASP A 167 -20.43 -3.51 -0.72
CA ASP A 167 -19.99 -3.08 -2.04
C ASP A 167 -18.47 -3.00 -2.16
N LEU A 168 -17.98 -3.13 -3.39
CA LEU A 168 -16.59 -2.97 -3.78
C LEU A 168 -16.51 -2.07 -5.00
N ARG A 169 -15.82 -0.95 -4.85
CA ARG A 169 -15.57 -0.01 -5.95
C ARG A 169 -14.10 0.35 -6.02
N VAL A 170 -13.57 0.43 -7.22
CA VAL A 170 -12.28 1.06 -7.47
C VAL A 170 -12.57 2.45 -7.99
N THR A 171 -12.11 3.47 -7.28
CA THR A 171 -12.22 4.86 -7.70
C THR A 171 -10.83 5.40 -8.01
N THR A 172 -10.68 6.03 -9.16
CA THR A 172 -9.45 6.73 -9.50
C THR A 172 -9.54 8.15 -8.95
N SER A 173 -8.71 8.47 -7.95
CA SER A 173 -8.64 9.79 -7.32
C SER A 173 -7.21 10.30 -7.37
N GLY A 174 -7.00 11.46 -8.00
CA GLY A 174 -5.69 12.12 -8.05
C GLY A 174 -4.58 11.26 -8.69
N GLY A 175 -4.91 10.44 -9.69
CA GLY A 175 -3.96 9.53 -10.34
C GLY A 175 -3.56 8.30 -9.52
N CYS A 176 -4.25 8.06 -8.40
CA CYS A 176 -4.14 6.85 -7.59
C CYS A 176 -5.45 6.09 -7.60
N ASP A 177 -5.40 4.80 -7.92
CA ASP A 177 -6.56 3.93 -7.77
C ASP A 177 -6.75 3.59 -6.28
N VAL A 178 -7.98 3.76 -5.80
CA VAL A 178 -8.38 3.50 -4.42
C VAL A 178 -9.48 2.44 -4.43
N LEU A 179 -9.22 1.31 -3.79
CA LEU A 179 -10.25 0.31 -3.52
C LEU A 179 -11.04 0.73 -2.29
N THR A 180 -12.34 0.96 -2.47
CA THR A 180 -13.29 1.29 -1.42
C THR A 180 -14.15 0.07 -1.16
N LEU A 181 -14.06 -0.45 0.07
CA LEU A 181 -14.91 -1.52 0.59
C LEU A 181 -16.02 -0.86 1.42
N VAL A 182 -17.28 -1.01 1.00
CA VAL A 182 -18.43 -0.58 1.79
C VAL A 182 -18.80 -1.72 2.72
N VAL A 183 -18.83 -1.42 4.02
CA VAL A 183 -19.00 -2.39 5.10
C VAL A 183 -20.25 -2.05 5.87
N ASP A 184 -21.23 -2.95 5.81
CA ASP A 184 -22.42 -2.89 6.65
C ASP A 184 -22.15 -3.71 7.92
N ARG A 185 -22.38 -3.09 9.08
CA ARG A 185 -22.20 -3.73 10.39
C ARG A 185 -23.51 -3.64 11.17
N PRO A 186 -23.95 -4.74 11.79
CA PRO A 186 -25.17 -4.73 12.58
C PRO A 186 -25.06 -3.68 13.71
N GLY A 187 -26.01 -2.75 13.74
CA GLY A 187 -26.09 -1.70 14.75
C GLY A 187 -25.14 -0.51 14.56
N ARG A 188 -24.52 -0.35 13.38
CA ARG A 188 -23.71 0.85 13.05
C ARG A 188 -24.06 1.38 11.66
N PRO A 189 -23.89 2.69 11.41
CA PRO A 189 -24.00 3.21 10.07
C PRO A 189 -22.96 2.56 9.14
N PRO A 190 -23.28 2.41 7.85
CA PRO A 190 -22.38 1.81 6.87
C PRO A 190 -21.05 2.56 6.85
N GLY A 191 -19.97 1.82 7.01
CA GLY A 191 -18.61 2.35 7.01
C GLY A 191 -17.91 2.08 5.69
N SER A 192 -16.90 2.88 5.35
CA SER A 192 -16.04 2.58 4.21
C SER A 192 -14.60 2.32 4.64
N VAL A 193 -13.97 1.31 4.04
CA VAL A 193 -12.53 1.04 4.18
C VAL A 193 -11.87 1.35 2.85
N ARG A 194 -11.02 2.38 2.84
CA ARG A 194 -10.28 2.83 1.65
C ARG A 194 -8.86 2.27 1.67
N ILE A 195 -8.43 1.73 0.53
CA ILE A 195 -7.14 1.09 0.36
C ILE A 195 -6.49 1.67 -0.90
N ALA A 196 -5.36 2.34 -0.74
CA ALA A 196 -4.58 2.82 -1.87
C ALA A 196 -3.96 1.63 -2.61
N LEU A 197 -4.37 1.41 -3.86
CA LEU A 197 -3.90 0.29 -4.69
C LEU A 197 -2.49 0.54 -5.23
N ALA A 198 -2.05 1.80 -5.33
CA ALA A 198 -0.67 2.14 -5.72
C ALA A 198 0.41 1.52 -4.80
N ALA A 199 0.05 1.15 -3.57
CA ALA A 199 0.92 0.47 -2.62
C ALA A 199 0.91 -1.07 -2.76
N LEU A 200 -0.01 -1.63 -3.56
CA LEU A 200 -0.18 -3.06 -3.79
C LEU A 200 0.29 -3.39 -5.20
N ASP A 201 1.08 -4.45 -5.35
CA ASP A 201 1.52 -4.91 -6.67
C ASP A 201 0.49 -5.89 -7.23
N VAL A 202 -0.70 -5.37 -7.58
CA VAL A 202 -1.81 -6.15 -8.13
C VAL A 202 -2.60 -5.30 -9.12
N ASP A 203 -3.07 -5.91 -10.20
CA ASP A 203 -4.01 -5.28 -11.12
C ASP A 203 -5.34 -4.95 -10.39
N PRO A 204 -5.73 -3.66 -10.31
CA PRO A 204 -6.99 -3.23 -9.70
C PRO A 204 -8.22 -3.95 -10.26
N ALA A 205 -8.27 -4.14 -11.58
CA ALA A 205 -9.41 -4.75 -12.25
C ALA A 205 -9.51 -6.25 -11.92
N TYR A 206 -8.37 -6.95 -11.92
CA TYR A 206 -8.32 -8.34 -11.47
C TYR A 206 -8.76 -8.50 -10.01
N LEU A 207 -8.27 -7.65 -9.11
CA LEU A 207 -8.61 -7.72 -7.70
C LEU A 207 -10.11 -7.48 -7.46
N LEU A 208 -10.70 -6.53 -8.20
CA LEU A 208 -12.13 -6.25 -8.16
C LEU A 208 -12.94 -7.44 -8.70
N HIS A 209 -12.56 -7.99 -9.85
CA HIS A 209 -13.18 -9.18 -10.45
C HIS A 209 -13.16 -10.37 -9.47
N LEU A 210 -12.00 -10.65 -8.88
CA LEU A 210 -11.84 -11.74 -7.92
C LEU A 210 -12.71 -11.55 -6.66
N SER A 211 -12.71 -10.34 -6.10
CA SER A 211 -13.47 -10.04 -4.89
C SER A 211 -14.98 -10.10 -5.13
N ARG A 212 -15.44 -9.63 -6.31
CA ARG A 212 -16.84 -9.76 -6.73
C ARG A 212 -17.24 -11.22 -6.93
N HIS A 213 -16.38 -12.04 -7.55
CA HIS A 213 -16.60 -13.47 -7.70
C HIS A 213 -16.83 -14.17 -6.36
N TYR A 214 -15.90 -14.03 -5.41
CA TYR A 214 -16.04 -14.69 -4.10
C TYR A 214 -17.18 -14.13 -3.26
N ARG A 215 -17.59 -12.88 -3.50
CA ARG A 215 -18.81 -12.36 -2.91
C ARG A 215 -20.05 -13.06 -3.48
N ALA A 216 -20.14 -13.19 -4.80
CA ALA A 216 -21.27 -13.78 -5.52
C ALA A 216 -21.38 -15.31 -5.34
N VAL A 217 -20.25 -16.01 -5.22
CA VAL A 217 -20.18 -17.48 -5.09
C VAL A 217 -19.49 -17.85 -3.78
N PRO A 218 -20.22 -17.90 -2.64
CA PRO A 218 -19.63 -18.21 -1.34
C PRO A 218 -18.97 -19.59 -1.23
N GLN A 219 -19.43 -20.57 -2.01
CA GLN A 219 -18.93 -21.95 -1.98
C GLN A 219 -17.45 -22.01 -2.40
N ASP A 220 -17.08 -21.18 -3.37
CA ASP A 220 -15.72 -21.10 -3.90
C ASP A 220 -14.72 -20.50 -2.90
N ARG A 221 -15.19 -19.89 -1.80
CA ARG A 221 -14.32 -19.31 -0.77
C ARG A 221 -13.46 -20.35 -0.08
N THR A 222 -13.92 -21.60 -0.02
CA THR A 222 -13.15 -22.71 0.58
C THR A 222 -11.92 -23.07 -0.25
N ALA A 223 -11.92 -22.76 -1.55
CA ALA A 223 -10.79 -22.95 -2.45
C ALA A 223 -9.77 -21.79 -2.37
N ILE A 224 -10.06 -20.71 -1.64
CA ILE A 224 -9.14 -19.59 -1.46
C ILE A 224 -7.85 -20.07 -0.77
N GLY A 225 -6.70 -19.77 -1.37
CA GLY A 225 -5.38 -20.23 -0.93
C GLY A 225 -4.81 -21.39 -1.75
N ALA A 226 -5.63 -22.12 -2.52
CA ALA A 226 -5.14 -23.13 -3.44
C ALA A 226 -4.51 -22.50 -4.70
N PRO A 227 -3.27 -22.86 -5.09
CA PRO A 227 -2.63 -22.31 -6.29
C PRO A 227 -3.46 -22.56 -7.57
N ALA A 228 -4.03 -23.75 -7.72
CA ALA A 228 -4.86 -24.11 -8.87
C ALA A 228 -6.13 -23.26 -8.99
N GLU A 229 -6.71 -22.84 -7.87
CA GLU A 229 -7.87 -21.95 -7.87
C GLU A 229 -7.48 -20.55 -8.33
N LEU A 230 -6.33 -20.04 -7.87
CA LEU A 230 -5.81 -18.75 -8.34
C LEU A 230 -5.60 -18.76 -9.86
N ASP A 231 -4.97 -19.80 -10.39
CA ASP A 231 -4.70 -19.91 -11.83
C ASP A 231 -5.98 -20.00 -12.65
N ARG A 232 -6.98 -20.74 -12.15
CA ARG A 232 -8.31 -20.79 -12.75
C ARG A 232 -8.97 -19.41 -12.81
N ARG A 233 -8.92 -18.63 -11.73
CA ARG A 233 -9.50 -17.28 -11.68
C ARG A 233 -8.76 -16.30 -12.57
N ARG A 234 -7.45 -16.43 -12.65
CA ARG A 234 -6.62 -15.67 -13.60
C ARG A 234 -7.01 -15.96 -15.04
N ALA A 235 -7.14 -17.23 -15.41
CA ALA A 235 -7.56 -17.62 -16.75
C ALA A 235 -8.96 -17.09 -17.08
N ALA A 236 -9.90 -17.18 -16.13
CA ALA A 236 -11.25 -16.63 -16.27
C ALA A 236 -11.22 -15.11 -16.49
N TYR A 237 -10.46 -14.37 -15.68
CA TYR A 237 -10.31 -12.92 -15.84
C TYR A 237 -9.73 -12.55 -17.21
N LEU A 238 -8.66 -13.23 -17.64
CA LEU A 238 -8.03 -12.96 -18.94
C LEU A 238 -8.97 -13.29 -20.11
N ALA A 239 -9.79 -14.34 -19.98
CA ALA A 239 -10.81 -14.66 -20.98
C ALA A 239 -11.89 -13.56 -21.07
N VAL A 240 -12.36 -13.04 -19.93
CA VAL A 240 -13.32 -11.93 -19.90
C VAL A 240 -12.68 -10.64 -20.46
N ALA A 241 -11.43 -10.35 -20.10
CA ALA A 241 -10.70 -9.18 -20.61
C ALA A 241 -10.45 -9.25 -22.13
N ALA A 242 -10.19 -10.45 -22.67
CA ALA A 242 -10.03 -10.67 -24.10
C ALA A 242 -11.35 -10.53 -24.88
N ALA A 243 -12.50 -10.80 -24.23
CA ALA A 243 -13.83 -10.65 -24.83
C ALA A 243 -14.27 -9.17 -24.99
N GLY A 244 -13.52 -8.22 -24.43
CA GLY A 244 -13.72 -6.79 -24.62
C GLY A 244 -14.41 -6.07 -23.45
N PRO A 245 -14.29 -4.73 -23.39
CA PRO A 245 -14.71 -3.91 -22.24
C PRO A 245 -16.22 -3.97 -21.95
N SER A 246 -17.06 -4.22 -22.96
CA SER A 246 -18.52 -4.35 -22.79
C SER A 246 -18.94 -5.55 -21.93
N ALA A 247 -18.05 -6.53 -21.70
CA ALA A 247 -18.30 -7.65 -20.79
C ALA A 247 -17.80 -7.39 -19.34
N LEU A 248 -16.96 -6.37 -19.14
CA LEU A 248 -16.37 -5.99 -17.85
C LEU A 248 -17.08 -4.82 -17.18
N GLU A 249 -18.07 -4.22 -17.83
CA GLU A 249 -18.83 -3.09 -17.33
C GLU A 249 -20.24 -3.50 -16.88
N PRO A 250 -20.42 -3.96 -15.63
CA PRO A 250 -21.72 -3.99 -14.99
C PRO A 250 -21.88 -2.75 -14.11
N ASP A 251 -22.97 -2.02 -14.38
CA ASP A 251 -23.52 -0.92 -13.59
C ASP A 251 -22.64 0.34 -13.49
N ALA A 252 -22.77 1.20 -14.50
CA ALA A 252 -22.76 2.63 -14.25
C ALA A 252 -23.93 2.95 -13.30
N ALA A 253 -23.68 2.84 -12.00
CA ALA A 253 -24.58 3.41 -11.01
C ALA A 253 -24.78 4.90 -11.38
N PRO A 254 -26.03 5.40 -11.40
CA PRO A 254 -26.29 6.78 -11.75
C PRO A 254 -25.47 7.66 -10.81
N ALA A 255 -24.68 8.57 -11.39
CA ALA A 255 -23.98 9.58 -10.62
C ALA A 255 -25.03 10.26 -9.72
N PRO A 256 -24.88 10.29 -8.38
CA PRO A 256 -25.64 11.23 -7.59
C PRO A 256 -25.15 12.63 -8.02
N ALA A 257 -25.92 13.22 -8.93
CA ALA A 257 -25.90 14.65 -9.14
C ALA A 257 -26.30 15.30 -7.81
N ALA A 258 -25.54 16.32 -7.42
CA ALA A 258 -25.72 17.17 -6.24
C ALA A 258 -25.35 16.55 -4.88
N GLY A 259 -24.31 17.12 -4.27
CA GLY A 259 -23.94 16.85 -2.87
C GLY A 259 -22.44 16.91 -2.55
N LEU A 260 -21.63 17.65 -3.32
CA LEU A 260 -20.17 17.71 -3.12
C LEU A 260 -19.66 19.15 -2.86
N ILE A 261 -20.50 19.98 -2.22
CA ILE A 261 -20.08 21.28 -1.68
C ILE A 261 -20.29 21.37 -0.16
N GLU A 262 -21.07 20.50 0.49
CA GLU A 262 -21.44 20.70 1.91
C GLU A 262 -20.60 19.91 2.93
N GLN A 263 -19.76 18.96 2.53
CA GLN A 263 -19.05 18.09 3.49
C GLN A 263 -17.57 18.44 3.75
N LEU A 264 -17.16 19.65 3.35
CA LEU A 264 -15.83 20.20 3.64
C LEU A 264 -15.87 21.40 4.62
N ALA A 265 -17.04 21.72 5.17
CA ALA A 265 -17.22 22.80 6.16
C ALA A 265 -17.22 22.32 7.63
N ASP A 266 -17.25 21.02 7.91
CA ASP A 266 -17.56 20.53 9.26
C ASP A 266 -16.37 19.91 10.04
N VAL A 267 -15.14 20.36 9.76
CA VAL A 267 -13.93 19.91 10.49
C VAL A 267 -13.11 21.06 11.10
N ILE A 268 -13.47 22.33 10.89
CA ILE A 268 -12.85 23.45 11.61
C ILE A 268 -13.89 24.56 11.84
N ASP A 269 -14.63 24.49 12.95
CA ASP A 269 -15.20 25.68 13.61
C ASP A 269 -14.49 25.89 14.97
N PRO A 270 -13.61 26.89 15.10
CA PRO A 270 -13.04 27.32 16.37
C PRO A 270 -13.98 28.37 17.00
N GLY A 271 -15.14 27.93 17.47
CA GLY A 271 -16.22 28.79 17.98
C GLY A 271 -16.80 28.31 19.31
N ALA A 272 -15.95 27.87 20.24
CA ALA A 272 -16.38 27.62 21.62
C ALA A 272 -16.57 28.96 22.34
N ASP A 273 -17.83 29.36 22.49
CA ASP A 273 -18.26 30.45 23.36
C ASP A 273 -18.01 30.06 24.84
N PRO A 274 -17.15 30.75 25.59
CA PRO A 274 -16.98 30.48 27.01
C PRO A 274 -18.18 31.02 27.78
N GLY A 275 -19.06 30.13 28.22
CA GLY A 275 -20.17 30.47 29.10
C GLY A 275 -19.73 31.24 30.36
N PRO A 276 -20.62 32.06 30.95
CA PRO A 276 -20.27 32.95 32.04
C PRO A 276 -19.85 32.21 33.31
N LEU A 277 -18.75 32.66 33.91
CA LEU A 277 -18.25 32.23 35.21
C LEU A 277 -19.28 32.53 36.32
N PRO A 278 -19.50 31.61 37.28
CA PRO A 278 -20.32 31.93 38.46
C PRO A 278 -19.61 32.96 39.34
N ALA A 279 -20.37 33.98 39.74
CA ALA A 279 -19.95 35.03 40.65
C ALA A 279 -19.49 34.45 42.00
N ALA A 280 -18.31 34.88 42.46
CA ALA A 280 -17.82 34.62 43.80
C ALA A 280 -18.77 35.25 44.82
N ALA A 281 -19.34 34.42 45.70
CA ALA A 281 -20.04 34.88 46.88
C ALA A 281 -19.04 35.51 47.85
N ALA A 282 -19.33 36.74 48.27
CA ALA A 282 -18.60 37.44 49.30
C ALA A 282 -18.84 36.80 50.68
N SER A 283 -17.76 36.55 51.40
CA SER A 283 -17.70 36.49 52.87
C SER A 283 -16.26 36.76 53.30
#